data_AF-A0A4Q5P868-F1
#
_entry.id   AF-A0A4Q5P868-F1
#
_cell.length_a   1.000
_cell.length_b   1.000
_cell.length_c   1.000
_cell.angle_alpha   90.00
_cell.angle_beta   90.00
_cell.angle_gamma   90.00
#
_symmetry.space_group_name_H-M   'P 1'
#
loop_
_entity.id
_entity.type
_entity.pdbx_description
1 polymer ?
#
loop_
_entity_poly.entity_id
_entity_poly.type
_entity_poly.pdbx_seq_one_letter_code
_entity_poly.pdbx_strand_id
1 'polypeptide(L)'
;MLRCRFRQGYERGMTMVVLGNLLVAAVAALHVYFLVLEMFLWQQPRGLKTFGNTPDKAALTAVLAANQGLYNGFLAAGLIWALLHPDPAVAFQLKAFFLLCV
;
A
#
# COMPACT_ATOMS: atom_id res chain seq x y z
N MET A 1 28.01 31.51 -1.80
CA MET A 1 27.74 30.39 -0.88
C MET A 1 26.26 30.18 -0.54
N LEU A 2 25.47 31.23 -0.26
CA LEU A 2 24.03 31.10 0.05
C LEU A 2 23.18 30.44 -1.06
N ARG A 3 23.43 30.77 -2.34
CA ARG A 3 22.76 30.10 -3.48
C ARG A 3 23.03 28.59 -3.59
N CYS A 4 24.25 28.13 -3.27
CA CYS A 4 24.55 26.69 -3.25
C CYS A 4 23.85 25.99 -2.08
N ARG A 5 23.83 26.60 -0.88
CA ARG A 5 23.08 26.03 0.26
C ARG A 5 21.58 25.95 0.00
N PHE A 6 21.00 26.97 -0.62
CA PHE A 6 19.58 26.97 -0.97
C PHE A 6 19.24 25.90 -2.01
N ARG A 7 20.05 25.77 -3.07
CA ARG A 7 19.90 24.71 -4.07
C ARG A 7 20.07 23.31 -3.47
N GLN A 8 21.07 23.13 -2.60
CA GLN A 8 21.31 21.85 -1.92
C GLN A 8 20.18 21.49 -0.95
N GLY A 9 19.56 22.47 -0.29
CA GLY A 9 18.37 22.28 0.54
C GLY A 9 17.13 21.91 -0.28
N TYR A 10 16.92 22.57 -1.42
CA TYR A 10 15.83 22.29 -2.34
C TYR A 10 15.94 20.88 -2.95
N GLU A 11 17.11 20.49 -3.45
CA GLU A 11 17.31 19.15 -4.03
C GLU A 11 17.19 18.05 -2.97
N ARG A 12 17.65 18.30 -1.74
CA ARG A 12 17.45 17.35 -0.63
C ARG A 12 15.97 17.20 -0.27
N GLY A 13 15.21 18.30 -0.23
CA GLY A 13 13.76 18.28 0.00
C GLY A 13 13.00 17.52 -1.08
N MET A 14 13.33 17.77 -2.36
CA MET A 14 12.72 17.07 -3.49
C MET A 14 12.99 15.55 -3.45
N THR A 15 14.23 15.15 -3.19
CA THR A 15 14.61 13.73 -3.09
C THR A 15 13.83 13.00 -2.00
N MET A 16 13.66 13.61 -0.83
CA MET A 16 12.89 13.01 0.27
C MET A 16 11.41 12.84 -0.07
N VAL A 17 10.80 13.81 -0.76
CA VAL A 17 9.40 13.72 -1.21
C VAL A 17 9.21 12.62 -2.24
N VAL A 18 10.11 12.54 -3.23
CA VAL A 18 10.07 11.49 -4.26
C VAL A 18 10.22 10.11 -3.62
N LEU A 19 11.21 9.94 -2.75
CA LEU A 19 11.43 8.67 -2.04
C LEU A 19 10.20 8.28 -1.21
N GLY A 20 9.62 9.22 -0.46
CA GLY A 20 8.41 8.99 0.31
C GLY A 20 7.25 8.52 -0.57
N ASN A 21 7.01 9.19 -1.69
CA ASN A 21 5.94 8.79 -2.63
C ASN A 21 6.19 7.41 -3.25
N LEU A 22 7.44 7.06 -3.56
CA LEU A 22 7.78 5.73 -4.07
C LEU A 22 7.51 4.63 -3.03
N LEU A 23 7.84 4.88 -1.75
CA LEU A 23 7.53 3.94 -0.67
C LEU A 23 6.02 3.79 -0.46
N VAL A 24 5.25 4.88 -0.49
CA VAL A 24 3.78 4.82 -0.43
C VAL A 24 3.21 4.02 -1.60
N ALA A 25 3.72 4.24 -2.82
CA ALA A 25 3.30 3.49 -3.99
C ALA A 25 3.62 2.00 -3.87
N ALA A 26 4.78 1.65 -3.31
CA ALA A 26 5.15 0.27 -3.04
C ALA A 26 4.20 -0.40 -2.03
N VAL A 27 3.85 0.29 -0.93
CA VAL A 27 2.89 -0.21 0.07
C VAL A 27 1.51 -0.40 -0.55
N ALA A 28 1.03 0.56 -1.34
CA ALA A 28 -0.24 0.42 -2.05
C ALA A 28 -0.23 -0.81 -3.00
N ALA A 29 0.87 -1.03 -3.73
CA ALA A 29 1.01 -2.19 -4.60
C ALA A 29 1.03 -3.51 -3.82
N LEU A 30 1.67 -3.54 -2.64
CA LEU A 30 1.63 -4.69 -1.73
C LEU A 30 0.20 -5.01 -1.27
N HIS A 31 -0.60 -4.02 -0.89
CA HIS A 31 -2.01 -4.23 -0.54
C HIS A 31 -2.83 -4.76 -1.72
N VAL A 32 -2.62 -4.24 -2.94
CA VAL A 32 -3.28 -4.80 -4.14
C VAL A 32 -2.87 -6.26 -4.35
N TYR A 33 -1.59 -6.59 -4.17
CA TYR A 33 -1.10 -7.96 -4.27
C TYR A 33 -1.78 -8.89 -3.26
N PHE A 34 -1.89 -8.49 -1.99
CA PHE A 34 -2.59 -9.28 -0.97
C PHE A 34 -4.09 -9.37 -1.23
N LEU A 35 -4.75 -8.29 -1.65
CA LEU A 35 -6.14 -8.32 -2.09
C LEU A 35 -6.37 -9.41 -3.14
N VAL A 36 -5.50 -9.49 -4.16
CA VAL A 36 -5.67 -10.49 -5.22
C VAL A 36 -5.47 -11.90 -4.69
N LEU A 37 -4.47 -12.09 -3.82
CA LEU A 37 -4.22 -13.38 -3.21
C LEU A 37 -5.38 -13.84 -2.32
N GLU A 38 -5.96 -12.94 -1.53
CA GLU A 38 -6.96 -13.25 -0.51
C GLU A 38 -8.38 -13.34 -1.06
N MET A 39 -8.74 -12.52 -2.06
CA MET A 39 -10.08 -12.56 -2.67
C MET A 39 -10.20 -13.60 -3.78
N PHE A 40 -9.16 -13.79 -4.61
CA PHE A 40 -9.26 -14.60 -5.83
C PHE A 40 -8.41 -15.87 -5.80
N LEU A 41 -7.24 -15.84 -5.15
CA LEU A 41 -6.28 -16.95 -5.21
C LEU A 41 -6.17 -17.75 -3.90
N TRP A 42 -7.00 -17.47 -2.90
CA TRP A 42 -6.85 -18.03 -1.54
C TRP A 42 -6.83 -19.56 -1.50
N GLN A 43 -7.72 -20.19 -2.26
CA GLN A 43 -7.83 -21.65 -2.38
C GLN A 43 -6.99 -22.23 -3.54
N GLN A 44 -6.32 -21.38 -4.32
CA GLN A 44 -5.50 -21.79 -5.46
C GLN A 44 -4.09 -22.20 -4.99
N PRO A 45 -3.33 -23.00 -5.77
CA PRO A 45 -1.99 -23.45 -5.37
C PRO A 45 -1.04 -22.31 -4.97
N ARG A 46 -1.19 -21.13 -5.58
CA ARG A 46 -0.44 -19.93 -5.19
C ARG A 46 -0.82 -19.42 -3.80
N GLY A 47 -2.11 -19.26 -3.49
CA GLY A 47 -2.55 -18.83 -2.17
C GLY A 47 -2.21 -19.84 -1.07
N LEU A 48 -2.41 -21.13 -1.35
CA LEU A 48 -2.02 -22.21 -0.43
C LEU A 48 -0.52 -22.16 -0.11
N LYS A 49 0.34 -21.98 -1.12
CA LYS A 49 1.79 -21.86 -0.95
C LYS A 49 2.19 -20.59 -0.22
N THR A 50 1.61 -19.44 -0.57
CA THR A 50 1.98 -18.15 0.04
C THR A 50 1.59 -18.07 1.52
N PHE A 51 0.43 -18.61 1.90
CA PHE A 51 -0.07 -18.56 3.29
C PHE A 51 0.15 -19.86 4.08
N GLY A 52 0.77 -20.88 3.48
CA GLY A 52 1.01 -22.17 4.14
C GLY A 52 -0.28 -22.87 4.57
N ASN A 53 -1.36 -22.73 3.79
CA ASN A 53 -2.65 -23.35 4.10
C ASN A 53 -2.77 -24.75 3.49
N THR A 54 -3.51 -25.63 4.18
CA THR A 54 -4.06 -26.84 3.58
C THR A 54 -5.34 -26.52 2.80
N PRO A 55 -5.74 -27.33 1.81
CA PRO A 55 -7.00 -27.13 1.08
C PRO A 55 -8.22 -27.01 2.01
N ASP A 56 -8.32 -27.87 3.02
CA ASP A 56 -9.45 -27.86 3.96
C ASP A 56 -9.49 -26.56 4.79
N LYS A 57 -8.33 -26.12 5.30
CA LYS A 57 -8.25 -24.86 6.06
C LYS A 57 -8.56 -23.65 5.17
N ALA A 58 -8.08 -23.63 3.94
CA ALA A 58 -8.35 -22.54 3.00
C ALA A 58 -9.84 -22.47 2.65
N ALA A 59 -10.50 -23.62 2.44
CA ALA A 59 -11.94 -23.67 2.20
C ALA A 59 -12.74 -23.14 3.40
N LEU A 60 -12.39 -23.57 4.62
CA LEU A 60 -13.07 -23.13 5.85
C LEU A 60 -12.89 -21.63 6.14
N THR A 61 -11.77 -21.04 5.72
CA THR A 61 -11.44 -19.63 5.99
C THR A 61 -11.64 -18.70 4.80
N ALA A 62 -12.19 -19.19 3.68
CA ALA A 62 -12.29 -18.43 2.43
C ALA A 62 -13.06 -17.11 2.57
N VAL A 63 -14.16 -17.09 3.33
CA VAL A 63 -14.94 -15.86 3.57
C VAL A 63 -14.17 -14.86 4.42
N LEU A 64 -13.47 -15.34 5.45
CA LEU A 64 -12.62 -14.49 6.28
C LEU A 64 -11.49 -13.87 5.45
N ALA A 65 -10.85 -14.67 4.60
CA ALA A 65 -9.80 -14.20 3.69
C ALA A 65 -10.34 -13.17 2.69
N ALA A 66 -11.51 -13.41 2.08
CA ALA A 66 -12.12 -12.44 1.19
C ALA A 66 -12.38 -11.08 1.88
N ASN A 67 -12.76 -11.10 3.17
CA ASN A 67 -12.92 -9.88 3.96
C ASN A 67 -11.57 -9.18 4.25
N GLN A 68 -10.50 -9.94 4.52
CA GLN A 68 -9.14 -9.38 4.64
C GLN A 68 -8.69 -8.75 3.33
N GLY A 69 -8.95 -9.41 2.21
CA GLY A 69 -8.62 -8.90 0.89
C GLY A 69 -9.37 -7.61 0.56
N LEU A 70 -10.65 -7.50 0.96
CA LEU A 70 -11.42 -6.27 0.81
C LEU A 70 -10.83 -5.11 1.65
N TYR A 71 -10.40 -5.38 2.89
CA TYR A 71 -9.72 -4.41 3.73
C TYR A 71 -8.43 -3.90 3.06
N ASN A 72 -7.61 -4.81 2.55
CA ASN A 72 -6.44 -4.48 1.74
C ASN A 72 -6.79 -3.58 0.54
N GLY A 73 -7.93 -3.84 -0.11
CA GLY A 73 -8.45 -2.99 -1.20
C GLY A 73 -8.74 -1.56 -0.79
N PHE A 74 -9.39 -1.36 0.37
CA PHE A 74 -9.67 -0.02 0.89
C PHE A 74 -8.38 0.74 1.24
N LEU A 75 -7.41 0.06 1.86
CA LEU A 75 -6.10 0.66 2.15
C LEU A 75 -5.37 1.07 0.86
N ALA A 76 -5.31 0.18 -0.13
CA ALA A 76 -4.70 0.48 -1.43
C ALA A 76 -5.37 1.67 -2.12
N ALA A 77 -6.70 1.69 -2.18
CA ALA A 77 -7.46 2.78 -2.79
C ALA A 77 -7.19 4.12 -2.09
N GLY A 78 -7.14 4.13 -0.75
CA GLY A 78 -6.81 5.29 0.05
C GLY A 78 -5.41 5.84 -0.21
N LEU A 79 -4.41 4.96 -0.26
CA LEU A 79 -3.03 5.35 -0.56
C LEU A 79 -2.85 5.85 -2.00
N ILE A 80 -3.51 5.22 -2.97
CA ILE A 80 -3.53 5.69 -4.37
C ILE A 80 -4.18 7.07 -4.46
N TRP A 81 -5.31 7.27 -3.79
CA TRP A 81 -5.95 8.58 -3.72
C TRP A 81 -5.01 9.62 -3.10
N ALA A 82 -4.31 9.28 -2.03
CA ALA A 82 -3.34 10.15 -1.38
C ALA A 82 -2.15 10.53 -2.28
N LEU A 83 -1.75 9.66 -3.22
CA LEU A 83 -0.69 9.93 -4.20
C LEU A 83 -1.15 10.84 -5.34
N LEU A 84 -2.41 10.74 -5.73
CA LEU A 84 -2.99 11.49 -6.85
C LEU A 84 -3.67 12.80 -6.43
N HIS A 85 -3.85 13.03 -5.12
CA HIS A 85 -4.54 14.21 -4.62
C HIS A 85 -3.77 15.51 -4.96
N PRO A 86 -4.43 16.53 -5.56
CA PRO A 86 -3.74 17.74 -6.04
C PRO A 86 -3.28 18.67 -4.92
N ASP A 87 -3.94 18.66 -3.76
CA ASP A 87 -3.53 19.41 -2.57
C ASP A 87 -2.50 18.61 -1.75
N PRO A 88 -1.25 19.10 -1.60
CA PRO A 88 -0.20 18.42 -0.84
C PRO A 88 -0.49 18.22 0.66
N ALA A 89 -1.25 19.13 1.30
CA ALA A 89 -1.56 19.03 2.71
C ALA A 89 -2.56 17.89 2.96
N VAL A 90 -3.60 17.81 2.14
CA VAL A 90 -4.58 16.70 2.17
C VAL A 90 -3.90 15.40 1.77
N ALA A 91 -3.06 15.43 0.73
CA ALA A 91 -2.29 14.27 0.29
C ALA A 91 -1.42 13.69 1.43
N PHE A 92 -0.83 14.54 2.27
CA PHE A 92 -0.07 14.10 3.45
C PHE A 92 -0.98 13.49 4.53
N GLN A 93 -2.11 14.13 4.84
CA GLN A 93 -3.07 13.61 5.83
C GLN A 93 -3.61 12.23 5.44
N LEU A 94 -3.98 12.06 4.15
CA LEU A 94 -4.44 10.78 3.63
C LEU A 94 -3.34 9.72 3.73
N LYS A 95 -2.09 10.04 3.32
CA LYS A 95 -0.95 9.11 3.47
C LYS A 95 -0.78 8.68 4.92
N ALA A 96 -0.74 9.64 5.85
CA ALA A 96 -0.54 9.36 7.27
C ALA A 96 -1.68 8.50 7.86
N PHE A 97 -2.93 8.81 7.53
CA PHE A 97 -4.09 8.05 7.99
C PHE A 97 -4.05 6.60 7.50
N PHE A 98 -3.93 6.39 6.18
CA PHE A 98 -3.96 5.03 5.63
C PHE A 98 -2.72 4.21 5.98
N LEU A 99 -1.54 4.83 6.10
CA LEU A 99 -0.32 4.13 6.57
C LEU A 99 -0.41 3.72 8.05
N LEU A 100 -1.15 4.46 8.87
CA LEU A 100 -1.38 4.10 10.27
C LEU A 100 -2.35 2.91 10.42
N CYS A 101 -3.19 2.66 9.42
CA CYS A 101 -4.15 1.57 9.40
C CYS A 101 -3.57 0.22 8.92
N VAL A 102 -2.29 0.18 8.56
CA VAL A 102 -1.59 -1.04 8.12
C VAL A 102 -1.21 -1.91 9.30
#